data_AF-A0A7H4MIR1-F1
#
_entry.id   AF-A0A7H4MIR1-F1
#
_cell.length_a   1.000
_cell.length_b   1.000
_cell.length_c   1.000
_cell.angle_alpha   90.00
_cell.angle_beta   90.00
_cell.angle_gamma   90.00
#
_symmetry.space_group_name_H-M   'P 1'
#
loop_
_entity.id
_entity.type
_entity.pdbx_description
1 polymer ?
#
loop_
_entity_poly.entity_id
_entity_poly.type
_entity_poly.pdbx_seq_one_letter_code
_entity_poly.pdbx_strand_id
1 'polypeptide(L)'
;MRYGGGVSLLALRGDKIDVVVKSGDSGRQNTTQAGFLGTQTFIETWPQATQQIVNVLVKNAAEISDPANRDAWSAEMAQQSQIPKALFLEALQPQDLNFTTSPRIDPFLTDSFSSSVEQAKSGRLIRSAFDVKQWVDGQFVEQALKTQQLENRWPPYDAKGEAKNAG
;
A
#
# COMPACT_ATOMS: atom_id res chain seq x y z
N MET A 1 14.30 -14.22 -11.96
CA MET A 1 12.85 -14.08 -11.67
C MET A 1 12.39 -12.75 -12.21
N ARG A 2 11.41 -12.72 -13.11
CA ARG A 2 10.86 -11.50 -13.72
C ARG A 2 9.68 -11.02 -12.87
N TYR A 3 9.83 -9.89 -12.19
CA TYR A 3 8.73 -9.22 -11.50
C TYR A 3 8.03 -8.25 -12.48
N GLY A 4 6.70 -8.41 -12.62
CA GLY A 4 5.72 -7.38 -13.02
C GLY A 4 5.94 -6.65 -14.35
N GLY A 5 5.19 -7.04 -15.40
CA GLY A 5 5.21 -6.38 -16.72
C GLY A 5 4.89 -4.87 -16.75
N GLY A 6 4.35 -4.29 -15.67
CA GLY A 6 4.07 -2.85 -15.60
C GLY A 6 5.32 -1.98 -15.42
N VAL A 7 6.28 -2.41 -14.60
CA VAL A 7 7.48 -1.62 -14.29
C VAL A 7 8.45 -1.61 -15.47
N SER A 8 8.54 -2.73 -16.19
CA SER A 8 9.36 -2.85 -17.41
C SER A 8 8.85 -1.96 -18.55
N LEU A 9 7.53 -1.75 -18.67
CA LEU A 9 6.97 -0.88 -19.70
C LEU A 9 7.17 0.62 -19.36
N LEU A 10 6.98 0.99 -18.10
CA LEU A 10 7.20 2.36 -17.62
C LEU A 10 8.68 2.78 -17.73
N ALA A 11 9.61 1.87 -17.49
CA ALA A 11 11.05 2.12 -17.66
C ALA A 11 11.49 2.36 -19.12
N LEU A 12 10.64 2.02 -20.10
CA LEU A 12 10.88 2.23 -21.53
C LEU A 12 10.17 3.47 -22.09
N ARG A 13 9.46 4.24 -21.25
CA ARG A 13 8.75 5.46 -21.66
C ARG A 13 9.77 6.55 -22.04
N GLY A 14 9.57 7.15 -23.21
CA GLY A 14 10.43 8.21 -23.75
C GLY A 14 11.38 7.77 -24.87
N ASP A 15 11.80 6.50 -24.91
CA ASP A 15 12.72 6.02 -25.95
C ASP A 15 12.05 5.11 -27.01
N LYS A 16 10.99 4.34 -26.68
CA LYS A 16 10.32 3.43 -27.65
C LYS A 16 8.81 3.20 -27.48
N ILE A 17 8.21 3.55 -26.35
CA ILE A 17 6.80 3.26 -26.04
C ILE A 17 6.16 4.42 -25.27
N ASP A 18 4.96 4.83 -25.67
CA ASP A 18 4.11 5.72 -24.88
C ASP A 18 3.19 4.89 -23.98
N VAL A 19 3.38 4.98 -22.67
CA VAL A 19 2.39 4.49 -21.71
C VAL A 19 1.34 5.59 -21.56
N VAL A 20 0.16 5.40 -22.13
CA VAL A 20 -0.86 6.47 -22.23
C VAL A 20 -1.82 6.48 -21.02
N VAL A 21 -1.91 5.38 -20.25
CA VAL A 21 -2.83 5.25 -19.11
C VAL A 21 -2.21 4.41 -18.00
N LYS A 22 -2.29 4.86 -16.75
CA LYS A 22 -2.05 4.08 -15.54
C LYS A 22 -3.38 3.68 -14.89
N SER A 23 -3.42 2.54 -14.20
CA SER A 23 -4.68 2.06 -13.60
C SER A 23 -5.28 3.04 -12.60
N GLY A 24 -4.44 3.76 -11.84
CA GLY A 24 -4.87 4.83 -10.93
C GLY A 24 -5.53 6.03 -11.61
N ASP A 25 -5.28 6.28 -12.90
CA ASP A 25 -5.89 7.39 -13.64
C ASP A 25 -7.41 7.17 -13.85
N SER A 26 -7.87 5.92 -13.72
CA SER A 26 -9.29 5.55 -13.80
C SER A 26 -9.99 5.55 -12.43
N GLY A 27 -9.33 6.06 -11.39
CA GLY A 27 -9.84 6.18 -10.02
C GLY A 27 -9.12 5.26 -9.02
N ARG A 28 -9.17 5.65 -7.73
CA ARG A 28 -8.45 4.98 -6.62
C ARG A 28 -8.79 3.50 -6.50
N GLN A 29 -10.03 3.10 -6.79
CA GLN A 29 -10.50 1.72 -6.81
C GLN A 29 -9.75 0.80 -7.79
N ASN A 30 -9.03 1.36 -8.76
CA ASN A 30 -8.24 0.63 -9.75
C ASN A 30 -6.73 0.57 -9.39
N THR A 31 -6.36 1.04 -8.20
CA THR A 31 -4.99 0.93 -7.69
C THR A 31 -4.73 -0.47 -7.12
N THR A 32 -3.49 -0.94 -7.25
CA THR A 32 -3.08 -2.23 -6.67
C THR A 32 -2.77 -2.03 -5.19
N GLN A 33 -3.41 -2.84 -4.33
CA GLN A 33 -3.15 -2.84 -2.90
C GLN A 33 -2.10 -3.91 -2.54
N ALA A 34 -1.29 -3.60 -1.54
CA ALA A 34 -0.33 -4.53 -0.95
C ALA A 34 -0.65 -4.72 0.54
N GLY A 35 -0.27 -5.86 1.09
CA GLY A 35 -0.45 -6.18 2.51
C GLY A 35 0.69 -7.02 3.06
N PHE A 36 0.95 -6.89 4.36
CA PHE A 36 1.90 -7.72 5.08
C PHE A 36 1.17 -8.92 5.72
N LEU A 37 1.64 -10.14 5.45
CA LEU A 37 0.97 -11.36 5.88
C LEU A 37 1.80 -12.09 6.95
N GLY A 38 1.20 -12.28 8.11
CA GLY A 38 1.68 -13.16 9.17
C GLY A 38 0.79 -14.39 9.30
N THR A 39 1.37 -15.54 9.64
CA THR A 39 0.55 -16.71 10.00
C THR A 39 -0.07 -16.48 11.38
N GLN A 40 -1.31 -16.96 11.57
CA GLN A 40 -2.00 -16.84 12.85
C GLN A 40 -1.15 -17.42 14.00
N THR A 41 -0.55 -18.60 13.79
CA THR A 41 0.35 -19.22 14.78
C THR A 41 1.52 -18.31 15.16
N PHE A 42 2.15 -17.61 14.20
CA PHE A 42 3.24 -16.70 14.50
C PHE A 42 2.77 -15.50 15.31
N ILE A 43 1.64 -14.89 14.91
CA ILE A 43 1.07 -13.71 15.57
C ILE A 43 0.72 -14.03 17.02
N GLU A 44 0.08 -15.17 17.27
CA GLU A 44 -0.33 -15.62 18.60
C GLU A 44 0.87 -16.03 19.47
N THR A 45 1.88 -16.67 18.88
CA THR A 45 3.07 -17.12 19.62
C THR A 45 4.00 -15.95 19.95
N TRP A 46 4.14 -14.98 19.03
CA TRP A 46 5.09 -13.87 19.13
C TRP A 46 4.42 -12.51 18.91
N PRO A 47 3.43 -12.11 19.73
CA PRO A 47 2.71 -10.86 19.54
C PRO A 47 3.62 -9.63 19.68
N GLN A 48 4.63 -9.70 20.54
CA GLN A 48 5.61 -8.62 20.72
C GLN A 48 6.49 -8.44 19.48
N ALA A 49 6.99 -9.53 18.88
CA ALA A 49 7.78 -9.47 17.66
C ALA A 49 6.93 -8.96 16.48
N THR A 50 5.66 -9.41 16.41
CA THR A 50 4.69 -8.91 15.43
C THR A 50 4.52 -7.39 15.56
N GLN A 51 4.31 -6.88 16.78
CA GLN A 51 4.20 -5.45 17.02
C GLN A 51 5.49 -4.69 16.64
N GLN A 52 6.67 -5.24 16.94
CA GLN A 52 7.94 -4.61 16.57
C GLN A 52 8.09 -4.46 15.05
N ILE A 53 7.73 -5.48 14.29
CA ILE A 53 7.74 -5.43 12.82
C ILE A 53 6.77 -4.35 12.33
N VAL A 54 5.54 -4.34 12.84
CA VAL A 54 4.53 -3.35 12.44
C VAL A 54 4.97 -1.92 12.80
N ASN A 55 5.63 -1.73 13.95
CA ASN A 55 6.19 -0.43 14.33
C ASN A 55 7.19 0.09 13.28
N VAL A 56 8.10 -0.77 12.80
CA VAL A 56 9.08 -0.39 11.77
C VAL A 56 8.38 -0.06 10.45
N LEU A 57 7.39 -0.85 10.05
CA LEU A 57 6.62 -0.60 8.82
C LEU A 57 5.87 0.74 8.88
N VAL A 58 5.20 1.05 10.00
CA VAL A 58 4.51 2.33 10.19
C VAL A 58 5.48 3.51 10.20
N LYS A 59 6.66 3.35 10.82
CA LYS A 59 7.70 4.37 10.81
C LYS A 59 8.18 4.65 9.38
N ASN A 60 8.49 3.60 8.62
CA ASN A 60 8.91 3.73 7.22
C ASN A 60 7.81 4.38 6.36
N ALA A 61 6.54 4.00 6.59
CA ALA A 61 5.42 4.65 5.93
C ALA A 61 5.37 6.15 6.23
N ALA A 62 5.65 6.56 7.47
CA ALA A 62 5.71 7.96 7.85
C ALA A 62 6.85 8.70 7.12
N GLU A 63 8.02 8.08 7.01
CA GLU A 63 9.16 8.64 6.29
C GLU A 63 8.83 8.86 4.80
N ILE A 64 8.22 7.87 4.14
CA ILE A 64 7.83 7.95 2.72
C ILE A 64 6.71 8.98 2.50
N SER A 65 5.82 9.11 3.47
CA SER A 65 4.69 10.04 3.39
C SER A 65 5.11 11.51 3.43
N ASP A 66 6.30 11.82 3.92
CA ASP A 66 6.84 13.18 4.00
C ASP A 66 7.38 13.62 2.62
N PRO A 67 6.79 14.67 2.00
CA PRO A 67 7.29 15.19 0.73
C PRO A 67 8.77 15.56 0.74
N ALA A 68 9.33 15.95 1.89
CA ALA A 68 10.74 16.32 2.02
C ALA A 68 11.68 15.12 1.83
N ASN A 69 11.24 13.91 2.17
CA ASN A 69 12.04 12.69 2.06
C ASN A 69 11.95 12.03 0.68
N ARG A 70 10.97 12.42 -0.13
CA ARG A 70 10.64 11.78 -1.42
C ARG A 70 11.85 11.66 -2.34
N ASP A 71 12.65 12.71 -2.48
CA ASP A 71 13.79 12.71 -3.40
C ASP A 71 14.90 11.77 -2.95
N ALA A 72 15.28 11.85 -1.66
CA ALA A 72 16.30 11.01 -1.05
C ALA A 72 15.88 9.53 -1.06
N TRP A 73 14.65 9.24 -0.64
CA TRP A 73 14.11 7.88 -0.64
C TRP A 73 14.05 7.30 -2.05
N SER A 74 13.61 8.07 -3.04
CA SER A 74 13.55 7.61 -4.43
C SER A 74 14.95 7.34 -5.01
N ALA A 75 15.96 8.11 -4.60
CA ALA A 75 17.35 7.88 -4.99
C ALA A 75 17.90 6.60 -4.36
N GLU A 76 17.65 6.37 -3.08
CA GLU A 76 18.05 5.15 -2.37
C GLU A 76 17.39 3.91 -2.99
N MET A 77 16.08 3.94 -3.22
CA MET A 77 15.36 2.83 -3.84
C MET A 77 15.84 2.54 -5.26
N ALA A 78 16.21 3.57 -6.04
CA ALA A 78 16.78 3.39 -7.38
C ALA A 78 18.19 2.80 -7.37
N GLN A 79 18.93 2.90 -6.25
CA GLN A 79 20.22 2.20 -6.10
C GLN A 79 20.01 0.74 -5.70
N GLN A 80 19.00 0.49 -4.85
CA GLN A 80 18.69 -0.86 -4.34
C GLN A 80 17.89 -1.70 -5.36
N SER A 81 17.20 -1.05 -6.29
CA SER A 81 16.39 -1.69 -7.33
C SER A 81 16.90 -1.30 -8.71
N GLN A 82 16.72 -2.16 -9.71
CA GLN A 82 16.99 -1.81 -11.11
C GLN A 82 15.88 -0.91 -11.71
N ILE A 83 15.23 -0.08 -10.90
CA ILE A 83 14.11 0.79 -11.28
C ILE A 83 14.60 2.24 -11.26
N PRO A 84 14.40 3.03 -12.33
CA PRO A 84 14.81 4.43 -12.36
C PRO A 84 14.14 5.29 -11.27
N LYS A 85 14.91 6.19 -10.65
CA LYS A 85 14.43 7.18 -9.66
C LYS A 85 13.18 7.94 -10.14
N ALA A 86 13.15 8.30 -11.42
CA ALA A 86 12.03 9.02 -12.02
C ALA A 86 10.69 8.28 -11.86
N LEU A 87 10.69 6.94 -11.90
CA LEU A 87 9.47 6.15 -11.71
C LEU A 87 9.00 6.14 -10.26
N PHE A 88 9.92 6.14 -9.29
CA PHE A 88 9.57 6.29 -7.88
C PHE A 88 8.97 7.66 -7.58
N LEU A 89 9.59 8.72 -8.12
CA LEU A 89 9.03 10.07 -8.02
C LEU A 89 7.65 10.11 -8.66
N GLU A 90 7.48 9.57 -9.86
CA GLU A 90 6.18 9.57 -10.54
C GLU A 90 5.09 8.82 -9.75
N ALA A 91 5.44 7.73 -9.07
CA ALA A 91 4.53 6.98 -8.20
C ALA A 91 4.19 7.72 -6.88
N LEU A 92 5.17 8.43 -6.31
CA LEU A 92 5.04 9.13 -5.02
C LEU A 92 4.64 10.60 -5.23
N GLN A 93 3.46 10.86 -5.80
CA GLN A 93 3.01 12.24 -6.01
C GLN A 93 2.68 12.93 -4.67
N PRO A 94 3.19 14.16 -4.39
CA PRO A 94 3.02 14.84 -3.11
C PRO A 94 1.57 14.94 -2.63
N GLN A 95 0.63 15.20 -3.55
CA GLN A 95 -0.79 15.33 -3.26
C GLN A 95 -1.48 14.03 -2.82
N ASP A 96 -0.88 12.87 -3.13
CA ASP A 96 -1.44 11.54 -2.86
C ASP A 96 -0.60 10.73 -1.86
N LEU A 97 0.49 11.30 -1.31
CA LEU A 97 1.39 10.57 -0.40
C LEU A 97 0.63 9.97 0.79
N ASN A 98 -0.23 10.75 1.45
CA ASN A 98 -0.99 10.24 2.59
C ASN A 98 -1.87 9.04 2.19
N PHE A 99 -2.49 9.08 1.01
CA PHE A 99 -3.34 7.99 0.56
C PHE A 99 -2.51 6.75 0.21
N THR A 100 -1.47 6.93 -0.60
CA THR A 100 -0.64 5.83 -1.13
C THR A 100 0.26 5.16 -0.10
N THR A 101 0.60 5.86 0.99
CA THR A 101 1.47 5.35 2.05
C THR A 101 0.72 5.06 3.35
N SER A 102 -0.62 5.17 3.37
CA SER A 102 -1.40 4.92 4.58
C SER A 102 -1.18 3.46 5.04
N PRO A 103 -0.74 3.22 6.28
CA PRO A 103 -0.63 1.86 6.81
C PRO A 103 -1.98 1.35 7.34
N ARG A 104 -3.01 2.21 7.43
CA ARG A 104 -4.29 1.89 8.07
C ARG A 104 -5.04 0.81 7.28
N ILE A 105 -5.61 -0.15 8.00
CA ILE A 105 -6.57 -1.10 7.45
C ILE A 105 -7.97 -0.49 7.56
N ASP A 106 -8.35 0.29 6.56
CA ASP A 106 -9.61 1.03 6.52
C ASP A 106 -10.63 0.38 5.55
N PRO A 107 -11.86 0.92 5.46
CA PRO A 107 -12.85 0.44 4.49
C PRO A 107 -12.37 0.41 3.04
N PHE A 108 -11.56 1.38 2.59
CA PHE A 108 -11.02 1.37 1.23
C PHE A 108 -10.22 0.10 0.96
N LEU A 109 -9.23 -0.19 1.82
CA LEU A 109 -8.36 -1.35 1.67
C LEU A 109 -9.16 -2.66 1.76
N THR A 110 -10.06 -2.74 2.74
CA THR A 110 -10.89 -3.92 2.99
C THR A 110 -11.82 -4.22 1.81
N ASP A 111 -12.43 -3.20 1.23
CA ASP A 111 -13.34 -3.36 0.08
C ASP A 111 -12.55 -3.70 -1.19
N SER A 112 -11.34 -3.15 -1.38
CA SER A 112 -10.46 -3.51 -2.50
C SER A 112 -10.06 -4.98 -2.46
N PHE A 113 -9.71 -5.52 -1.30
CA PHE A 113 -9.40 -6.95 -1.14
C PHE A 113 -10.66 -7.81 -1.31
N SER A 114 -11.80 -7.39 -0.76
CA SER A 114 -13.06 -8.09 -0.93
C SER A 114 -13.45 -8.22 -2.41
N SER A 115 -13.32 -7.13 -3.16
CA SER A 115 -13.54 -7.12 -4.61
C SER A 115 -12.56 -8.04 -5.34
N SER A 116 -11.30 -8.10 -4.91
CA SER A 116 -10.29 -9.01 -5.48
C SER A 116 -10.65 -10.49 -5.25
N VAL A 117 -11.16 -10.83 -4.06
CA VAL A 117 -11.64 -12.19 -3.74
C VAL A 117 -12.84 -12.56 -4.62
N GLU A 118 -13.82 -11.66 -4.77
CA GLU A 118 -15.00 -11.90 -5.61
C GLU A 118 -14.64 -12.04 -7.10
N GLN A 119 -13.73 -11.22 -7.60
CA GLN A 119 -13.21 -11.32 -8.97
C GLN A 119 -12.46 -12.63 -9.19
N ALA A 120 -11.61 -13.04 -8.25
CA ALA A 120 -10.89 -14.31 -8.32
C ALA A 120 -11.85 -15.51 -8.27
N LYS A 121 -12.91 -15.44 -7.47
CA LYS A 121 -13.94 -16.48 -7.38
C LYS A 121 -14.76 -16.58 -8.67
N SER A 122 -15.20 -15.44 -9.19
CA SER A 122 -15.97 -15.35 -10.45
C SER A 122 -15.16 -15.81 -11.65
N GLY A 123 -13.88 -15.44 -11.69
CA GLY A 123 -12.90 -15.89 -12.68
C GLY A 123 -12.40 -17.33 -12.48
N ARG A 124 -12.92 -18.06 -11.48
CA ARG A 124 -12.54 -19.44 -11.16
C ARG A 124 -11.05 -19.64 -10.85
N LEU A 125 -10.36 -18.59 -10.38
CA LEU A 125 -8.97 -18.65 -9.91
C LEU A 125 -8.88 -19.27 -8.51
N ILE A 126 -9.93 -19.12 -7.70
CA ILE A 126 -10.05 -19.73 -6.37
C ILE A 126 -11.31 -20.58 -6.27
N ARG A 127 -11.24 -21.63 -5.46
CA ARG A 127 -12.37 -22.53 -5.21
C ARG A 127 -13.37 -21.98 -4.22
N SER A 128 -12.93 -21.22 -3.22
CA SER A 128 -13.76 -20.68 -2.15
C SER A 128 -13.39 -19.23 -1.90
N ALA A 129 -14.40 -18.38 -1.66
CA ALA A 129 -14.22 -17.04 -1.14
C ALA A 129 -14.07 -17.08 0.38
N PHE A 130 -13.52 -16.01 0.96
CA PHE A 130 -13.41 -15.82 2.41
C PHE A 130 -13.77 -14.37 2.75
N ASP A 131 -14.20 -14.14 3.99
CA ASP A 131 -14.51 -12.80 4.48
C ASP A 131 -13.22 -12.07 4.87
N VAL A 132 -12.85 -11.07 4.05
CA VAL A 132 -11.66 -10.24 4.28
C VAL A 132 -11.76 -9.49 5.60
N LYS A 133 -12.96 -9.09 6.04
CA LYS A 133 -13.15 -8.34 7.31
C LYS A 133 -12.76 -9.17 8.53
N GLN A 134 -12.90 -10.49 8.44
CA GLN A 134 -12.50 -11.42 9.50
C GLN A 134 -11.02 -11.82 9.40
N TRP A 135 -10.40 -11.58 8.25
CA TRP A 135 -9.02 -11.98 7.97
C TRP A 135 -8.00 -10.89 8.32
N VAL A 136 -8.39 -9.62 8.21
CA VAL A 136 -7.50 -8.49 8.50
C VAL A 136 -7.36 -8.23 10.00
N ASP A 137 -6.14 -7.89 10.43
CA ASP A 137 -5.85 -7.51 11.82
C ASP A 137 -5.19 -6.12 11.89
N GLY A 138 -6.02 -5.10 12.07
CA GLY A 138 -5.58 -3.70 12.14
C GLY A 138 -5.04 -3.26 13.49
N GLN A 139 -5.14 -4.10 14.55
CA GLN A 139 -4.86 -3.66 15.91
C GLN A 139 -3.39 -3.23 16.11
N PHE A 140 -2.46 -3.97 15.49
CA PHE A 140 -1.04 -3.68 15.55
C PHE A 140 -0.69 -2.35 14.89
N VAL A 141 -1.39 -1.99 13.80
CA VAL A 141 -1.21 -0.72 13.10
C VAL A 141 -1.72 0.42 13.98
N GLU A 142 -2.94 0.32 14.50
CA GLU A 142 -3.50 1.37 15.37
C GLU A 142 -2.66 1.57 16.64
N GLN A 143 -2.13 0.49 17.21
CA GLN A 143 -1.20 0.57 18.34
C GLN A 143 0.11 1.27 17.94
N ALA A 144 0.68 0.95 16.78
CA ALA A 144 1.90 1.58 16.28
C ALA A 144 1.70 3.09 16.03
N LEU A 145 0.56 3.47 15.45
CA LEU A 145 0.20 4.88 15.21
C LEU A 145 0.13 5.67 16.53
N LYS A 146 -0.49 5.09 17.57
CA LYS A 146 -0.54 5.67 18.91
C LYS A 146 0.85 5.82 19.54
N THR A 147 1.61 4.73 19.57
CA THR A 147 2.96 4.72 20.18
C THR A 147 3.92 5.71 19.51
N GLN A 148 3.76 5.93 18.21
CA GLN A 148 4.61 6.84 17.44
C GLN A 148 4.03 8.25 17.30
N GLN A 149 2.87 8.54 17.91
CA GLN A 149 2.17 9.84 17.82
C GLN A 149 1.81 10.23 16.36
N LEU A 150 1.49 9.25 15.53
CA LEU A 150 1.16 9.40 14.12
C LEU A 150 -0.35 9.27 13.82
N GLU A 151 -1.20 9.27 14.84
CA GLU A 151 -2.66 9.07 14.69
C GLU A 151 -3.29 10.07 13.71
N ASN A 152 -2.83 11.31 13.71
CA ASN A 152 -3.35 12.39 12.86
C ASN A 152 -2.62 12.50 11.51
N ARG A 153 -1.63 11.65 11.25
CA ARG A 153 -0.82 11.70 10.02
C ARG A 153 -1.62 11.24 8.80
N TRP A 154 -2.48 10.24 9.01
CA TRP A 154 -3.33 9.64 7.97
C TRP A 154 -4.79 9.66 8.43
N PRO A 155 -5.70 10.29 7.67
CA PRO A 155 -7.12 10.13 7.92
C PRO A 155 -7.54 8.69 7.59
N PRO A 156 -8.60 8.15 8.22
CA PRO A 156 -9.22 6.93 7.73
C PRO A 156 -9.92 7.21 6.40
N TYR A 157 -9.76 6.32 5.42
CA TYR A 157 -10.45 6.43 4.13
C TYR A 157 -11.74 5.61 4.11
N ASP A 158 -12.78 6.11 3.45
CA ASP A 158 -14.00 5.35 3.22
C ASP A 158 -13.87 4.37 2.04
N ALA A 159 -14.92 3.62 1.72
CA ALA A 159 -14.93 2.66 0.61
C ALA A 159 -14.54 3.25 -0.76
N LYS A 160 -14.73 4.56 -0.95
CA LYS A 160 -14.39 5.28 -2.19
C LYS A 160 -12.96 5.83 -2.18
N GLY A 161 -12.24 5.68 -1.07
CA GLY A 161 -10.92 6.26 -0.87
C GLY A 161 -10.98 7.74 -0.53
N GLU A 162 -12.13 8.27 -0.09
CA GLU A 162 -12.27 9.64 0.38
C GLU A 162 -11.87 9.71 1.86
N ALA A 163 -11.05 10.72 2.20
CA ALA A 163 -10.66 10.93 3.58
C ALA A 163 -11.91 11.26 4.40
N LYS A 164 -12.20 10.47 5.42
CA LYS A 164 -13.20 10.87 6.41
C LYS A 164 -12.58 12.04 7.16
N ASN A 165 -13.16 13.23 6.99
CA ASN A 165 -12.73 14.41 7.73
C ASN A 165 -12.69 14.03 9.22
N ALA A 166 -11.50 14.08 9.82
CA ALA A 166 -11.40 14.18 11.26
C ALA A 166 -12.04 15.52 11.60
N GLY A 167 -13.23 15.48 12.19
CA GLY A 167 -13.89 16.66 12.73
C GLY A 167 -13.05 17.30 13.81
#